data_AF-A0A364L231-F1
#
_entry.id   AF-A0A364L231-F1
#
_cell.length_a   1.000
_cell.length_b   1.000
_cell.length_c   1.000
_cell.angle_alpha   90.00
_cell.angle_beta   90.00
_cell.angle_gamma   90.00
#
_symmetry.space_group_name_H-M   'P 1'
#
loop_
_entity.id
_entity.type
_entity.pdbx_description
1 polymer ?
#
loop_
_entity_poly.entity_id
_entity_poly.type
_entity_poly.pdbx_seq_one_letter_code
_entity_poly.pdbx_strand_id
1 'polypeptide(L)'
;MVPRAPLIGLGALDDDGRPWSTVWGGETGFSSVIDTDIVGMRALVDRVHDPVIQSLFENVKETDGSSARINGQGKMISGVTIDLENRKRVKLYGKVIMGTLEDPEDEGKSGLVGKRGHAQLVVKIEESLGNCPKYLHKKHIIPAIPQPKLISISAHLSLQAIGLINKADCFFISSYHQNTDMDTNYRGGPSGFVRLISNEPEGAVLVYPEYSGNRLYQSLGNMMMNHRAGLVFPDFETGDAVYMTVETEIFIDDGADAILPRSNLAVKMTVVEARYVEKALGFKGIPIDISPYTPPVRYLRSEKDQALETIATEGQTTARLVSRKMLSPSIARFRFKISSNHGKIPTYKPGQYAVFSFKDELDMGYSHMRDDDPLSLNDDYIRTFTVSSFPGTKGLPDDEFEITVRKNRSVTTHLFQ
;
A
#
# COMPACT_ATOMS: atom_id res chain seq x y z
N MET A 1 12.55 -16.48 -12.04
CA MET A 1 12.33 -15.20 -11.33
C MET A 1 12.71 -15.36 -9.86
N VAL A 2 12.17 -16.38 -9.17
CA VAL A 2 12.53 -16.75 -7.78
C VAL A 2 14.03 -16.63 -7.47
N PRO A 3 14.97 -17.22 -8.23
CA PRO A 3 16.39 -17.17 -7.86
C PRO A 3 17.07 -15.81 -8.01
N ARG A 4 16.42 -14.85 -8.68
CA ARG A 4 16.97 -13.53 -8.98
C ARG A 4 16.35 -12.42 -8.14
N ALA A 5 15.25 -12.70 -7.44
CA ALA A 5 14.62 -11.71 -6.59
C ALA A 5 15.49 -11.49 -5.33
N PRO A 6 15.88 -10.25 -4.99
CA PRO A 6 16.62 -9.96 -3.76
C PRO A 6 15.75 -10.03 -2.50
N LEU A 7 14.42 -10.04 -2.64
CA LEU A 7 13.46 -10.06 -1.54
C LEU A 7 12.35 -11.08 -1.76
N ILE A 8 11.81 -11.60 -0.66
CA ILE A 8 10.53 -12.32 -0.61
C ILE A 8 9.72 -11.83 0.59
N GLY A 9 8.51 -11.35 0.35
CA GLY A 9 7.52 -11.23 1.43
C GLY A 9 6.93 -12.59 1.70
N LEU A 10 6.81 -13.01 2.95
CA LEU A 10 6.27 -14.31 3.34
C LEU A 10 5.08 -14.14 4.29
N GLY A 11 4.16 -15.10 4.24
CA GLY A 11 3.04 -15.21 5.15
C GLY A 11 2.92 -16.60 5.75
N ALA A 12 2.63 -16.67 7.04
CA ALA A 12 2.28 -17.90 7.74
C ALA A 12 1.16 -17.64 8.76
N LEU A 13 0.55 -18.71 9.24
CA LEU A 13 -0.40 -18.68 10.34
C LEU A 13 0.30 -19.12 11.63
N ASP A 14 0.04 -18.41 12.73
CA ASP A 14 0.41 -18.89 14.06
C ASP A 14 -0.53 -20.03 14.52
N ASP A 15 -0.26 -20.59 15.70
CA ASP A 15 -1.01 -21.72 16.24
C ASP A 15 -2.47 -21.37 16.59
N ASP A 16 -2.80 -20.07 16.73
CA ASP A 16 -4.16 -19.56 16.90
C ASP A 16 -4.87 -19.29 15.55
N GLY A 17 -4.21 -19.58 14.42
CA GLY A 17 -4.71 -19.30 13.08
C GLY A 17 -4.70 -17.81 12.72
N ARG A 18 -3.93 -16.97 13.43
CA ARG A 18 -3.77 -15.57 13.07
C ARG A 18 -2.70 -15.45 11.97
N PRO A 19 -2.99 -14.71 10.88
CA PRO A 19 -2.04 -14.50 9.82
C PRO A 19 -0.99 -13.47 10.23
N TRP A 20 0.26 -13.74 9.85
CA TRP A 20 1.40 -12.84 9.98
C TRP A 20 2.12 -12.69 8.64
N SER A 21 2.86 -11.58 8.49
CA SER A 21 3.72 -11.33 7.33
C SER A 21 5.13 -10.97 7.78
N THR A 22 6.12 -11.31 6.97
CA THR A 22 7.52 -10.86 7.12
C THR A 22 8.14 -10.60 5.75
N VAL A 23 9.36 -10.05 5.71
CA VAL A 23 10.15 -9.89 4.49
C VAL A 23 11.56 -10.42 4.73
N TRP A 24 11.97 -11.39 3.92
CA TRP A 24 13.33 -11.92 3.92
C TRP A 24 14.07 -11.51 2.66
N GLY A 25 15.40 -11.52 2.72
CA GLY A 25 16.26 -11.25 1.57
C GLY A 25 17.50 -10.46 1.93
N GLY A 26 18.01 -9.70 0.97
CA GLY A 26 19.23 -8.91 1.07
C GLY A 26 20.25 -9.27 0.00
N GLU A 27 20.41 -10.57 -0.26
CA GLU A 27 21.28 -11.09 -1.33
C GLU A 27 20.46 -11.80 -2.40
N THR A 28 20.77 -11.56 -3.68
CA THR A 28 20.20 -12.37 -4.77
C THR A 28 20.69 -13.82 -4.66
N GLY A 29 19.83 -14.79 -4.98
CA GLY A 29 20.17 -16.20 -4.87
C GLY A 29 19.93 -16.81 -3.48
N PHE A 30 19.39 -16.04 -2.53
CA PHE A 30 18.94 -16.56 -1.23
C PHE A 30 17.77 -17.54 -1.37
N SER A 31 17.08 -17.57 -2.51
CA SER A 31 16.11 -18.60 -2.87
C SER A 31 16.50 -19.29 -4.18
N SER A 32 16.14 -20.57 -4.32
CA SER A 32 16.47 -21.39 -5.49
C SER A 32 15.37 -22.41 -5.76
N VAL A 33 15.27 -22.83 -7.02
CA VAL A 33 14.38 -23.92 -7.43
C VAL A 33 15.20 -25.21 -7.30
N ILE A 34 14.83 -26.07 -6.36
CA ILE A 34 15.49 -27.37 -6.09
C ILE A 34 14.97 -28.42 -7.07
N ASP A 35 13.65 -28.42 -7.30
CA ASP A 35 12.95 -29.27 -8.27
C ASP A 35 11.77 -28.46 -8.86
N THR A 36 11.04 -29.02 -9.82
CA THR A 36 9.98 -28.39 -10.61
C THR A 36 8.98 -27.60 -9.76
N ASP A 37 8.57 -28.14 -8.61
CA ASP A 37 7.64 -27.54 -7.66
C ASP A 37 8.25 -27.35 -6.26
N ILE A 38 9.57 -27.48 -6.10
CA ILE A 38 10.24 -27.34 -4.79
C ILE A 38 11.15 -26.12 -4.80
N VAL A 39 10.88 -25.17 -3.90
CA VAL A 39 11.69 -23.98 -3.69
C VAL A 39 12.40 -24.06 -2.35
N GLY A 40 13.72 -23.91 -2.39
CA GLY A 40 14.56 -23.69 -1.21
C GLY A 40 14.79 -22.21 -0.97
N MET A 41 14.85 -21.80 0.29
CA MET A 41 15.27 -20.45 0.68
C MET A 41 16.13 -20.49 1.92
N ARG A 42 17.13 -19.61 1.98
CA ARG A 42 18.03 -19.43 3.11
C ARG A 42 18.25 -17.95 3.36
N ALA A 43 17.95 -17.46 4.55
CA ALA A 43 18.13 -16.04 4.90
C ALA A 43 18.62 -15.89 6.35
N LEU A 44 19.37 -14.80 6.59
CA LEU A 44 19.68 -14.35 7.93
C LEU A 44 18.52 -13.48 8.43
N VAL A 45 17.90 -13.88 9.54
CA VAL A 45 16.64 -13.31 10.04
C VAL A 45 16.73 -12.94 11.51
N ASP A 46 15.81 -12.10 11.97
CA ASP A 46 15.48 -11.98 13.39
C ASP A 46 14.91 -13.31 13.89
N ARG A 47 15.66 -14.00 14.75
CA ARG A 47 15.27 -15.31 15.27
C ARG A 47 14.11 -15.19 16.24
N VAL A 48 14.05 -14.11 17.02
CA VAL A 48 13.23 -14.07 18.24
C VAL A 48 11.95 -13.28 18.06
N HIS A 49 11.96 -12.17 17.32
CA HIS A 49 10.80 -11.27 17.27
C HIS A 49 10.03 -11.27 15.95
N ASP A 50 10.55 -11.89 14.88
CA ASP A 50 9.82 -12.13 13.64
C ASP A 50 8.65 -13.12 13.90
N PRO A 51 7.39 -12.70 13.73
CA PRO A 51 6.23 -13.55 14.03
C PRO A 51 6.06 -14.70 13.04
N VAL A 52 6.52 -14.58 11.78
CA VAL A 52 6.48 -15.67 10.81
C VAL A 52 7.51 -16.74 11.19
N ILE A 53 8.68 -16.35 11.69
CA ILE A 53 9.64 -17.30 12.26
C ILE A 53 9.02 -18.06 13.44
N GLN A 54 8.38 -17.35 14.38
CA GLN A 54 7.68 -18.01 15.51
C GLN A 54 6.53 -18.91 15.06
N SER A 55 5.82 -18.54 13.99
CA SER A 55 4.69 -19.33 13.45
C SER A 55 5.15 -20.62 12.78
N LEU A 56 6.31 -20.56 12.11
CA LEU A 56 6.85 -21.68 11.35
C LEU A 56 7.63 -22.66 12.24
N PHE A 57 8.50 -22.16 13.11
CA PHE A 57 9.42 -22.96 13.91
C PHE A 57 8.92 -23.11 15.35
N GLU A 58 8.96 -24.33 15.90
CA GLU A 58 8.62 -24.59 17.30
C GLU A 58 9.79 -24.21 18.23
N ASN A 59 9.49 -23.85 19.48
CA ASN A 59 10.47 -23.65 20.58
C ASN A 59 11.60 -22.64 20.29
N VAL A 60 11.34 -21.62 19.46
CA VAL A 60 12.36 -20.64 19.04
C VAL A 60 12.94 -19.83 20.21
N LYS A 61 12.15 -19.64 21.28
CA LYS A 61 12.55 -18.88 22.48
C LYS A 61 13.32 -19.71 23.52
N GLU A 62 13.29 -21.04 23.44
CA GLU A 62 13.84 -21.94 24.46
C GLU A 62 15.21 -22.54 24.06
N THR A 63 15.68 -22.24 22.85
CA THR A 63 16.81 -22.92 22.21
C THR A 63 18.04 -22.01 22.10
N ASP A 64 18.68 -21.70 23.22
CA ASP A 64 20.02 -21.08 23.20
C ASP A 64 21.03 -22.14 22.72
N GLY A 65 21.66 -21.91 21.57
CA GLY A 65 22.67 -22.81 21.02
C GLY A 65 22.13 -24.08 20.36
N SER A 66 20.85 -24.12 19.94
CA SER A 66 20.25 -25.31 19.31
C SER A 66 19.38 -25.01 18.07
N SER A 67 19.43 -25.93 17.11
CA SER A 67 18.66 -25.86 15.85
C SER A 67 17.18 -26.10 16.11
N ALA A 68 16.30 -25.16 15.74
CA ALA A 68 14.86 -25.44 15.65
C ALA A 68 14.55 -26.06 14.29
N ARG A 69 13.60 -27.00 14.24
CA ARG A 69 13.23 -27.72 13.01
C ARG A 69 11.73 -27.71 12.81
N ILE A 70 11.33 -27.72 11.54
CA ILE A 70 9.96 -27.97 11.11
C ILE A 70 9.95 -29.35 10.46
N ASN A 71 9.24 -30.30 11.06
CA ASN A 71 9.08 -31.62 10.48
C ASN A 71 7.70 -31.75 9.82
N GLY A 72 7.62 -31.45 8.53
CA GLY A 72 6.66 -32.08 7.60
C GLY A 72 5.16 -31.90 7.84
N GLN A 73 4.71 -31.01 8.73
CA GLN A 73 3.27 -30.84 8.99
C GLN A 73 2.50 -30.15 7.86
N GLY A 74 3.16 -29.80 6.75
CA GLY A 74 2.49 -29.18 5.60
C GLY A 74 1.86 -27.83 5.93
N LYS A 75 2.44 -27.09 6.89
CA LYS A 75 2.00 -25.73 7.24
C LYS A 75 1.92 -24.88 5.96
N MET A 76 0.78 -24.22 5.76
CA MET A 76 0.59 -23.32 4.62
C MET A 76 1.58 -22.16 4.72
N ILE A 77 2.15 -21.79 3.58
CA ILE A 77 2.99 -20.62 3.44
C ILE A 77 2.68 -19.95 2.12
N SER A 78 2.56 -18.63 2.16
CA SER A 78 2.44 -17.80 0.97
C SER A 78 3.67 -16.92 0.83
N GLY A 79 3.96 -16.52 -0.39
CA GLY A 79 5.10 -15.66 -0.67
C GLY A 79 4.89 -14.76 -1.86
N VAL A 80 5.56 -13.62 -1.87
CA VAL A 80 5.72 -12.78 -3.05
C VAL A 80 7.21 -12.45 -3.19
N THR A 81 7.82 -13.06 -4.20
CA THR A 81 9.19 -12.70 -4.59
C THR A 81 9.16 -11.31 -5.23
N ILE A 82 10.12 -10.46 -4.90
CA ILE A 82 10.16 -9.07 -5.38
C ILE A 82 11.58 -8.67 -5.77
N ASP A 83 11.67 -8.10 -6.97
CA ASP A 83 12.80 -7.34 -7.49
C ASP A 83 12.31 -5.91 -7.73
N LEU A 84 12.59 -5.03 -6.76
CA LEU A 84 12.12 -3.64 -6.79
C LEU A 84 12.83 -2.83 -7.87
N GLU A 85 14.11 -3.09 -8.15
CA GLU A 85 14.89 -2.37 -9.18
C GLU A 85 14.29 -2.55 -10.57
N ASN A 86 13.91 -3.79 -10.90
CA ASN A 86 13.32 -4.13 -12.18
C ASN A 86 11.78 -4.17 -12.16
N ARG A 87 11.16 -3.84 -11.02
CA ARG A 87 9.71 -3.92 -10.78
C ARG A 87 9.11 -5.26 -11.19
N LYS A 88 9.69 -6.36 -10.71
CA LYS A 88 9.18 -7.72 -10.97
C LYS A 88 8.69 -8.33 -9.68
N ARG A 89 7.54 -9.01 -9.74
CA ARG A 89 7.01 -9.79 -8.62
C ARG A 89 6.25 -11.03 -9.09
N VAL A 90 6.36 -12.10 -8.32
CA VAL A 90 5.67 -13.38 -8.54
C VAL A 90 5.18 -13.87 -7.19
N LYS A 91 3.89 -14.19 -7.13
CA LYS A 91 3.23 -14.76 -5.96
C LYS A 91 3.39 -16.27 -5.98
N LEU A 92 3.52 -16.84 -4.81
CA LEU A 92 3.73 -18.26 -4.55
C LEU A 92 2.79 -18.65 -3.41
N TYR A 93 2.17 -19.81 -3.53
CA TYR A 93 1.48 -20.48 -2.43
C TYR A 93 1.92 -21.93 -2.40
N GLY A 94 2.04 -22.48 -1.19
CA GLY A 94 2.47 -23.86 -1.01
C GLY A 94 2.51 -24.29 0.44
N LYS A 95 3.23 -25.40 0.68
CA LYS A 95 3.36 -26.02 1.99
C LYS A 95 4.81 -26.21 2.36
N VAL A 96 5.13 -25.92 3.62
CA VAL A 96 6.47 -26.17 4.16
C VAL A 96 6.70 -27.67 4.27
N ILE A 97 7.73 -28.17 3.59
CA ILE A 97 8.18 -29.56 3.65
C ILE A 97 9.10 -29.75 4.85
N MET A 98 10.09 -28.86 4.96
CA MET A 98 11.13 -28.90 5.98
C MET A 98 11.65 -27.49 6.22
N GLY A 99 12.08 -27.22 7.44
CA GLY A 99 12.85 -26.03 7.75
C GLY A 99 13.83 -26.26 8.87
N THR A 100 14.93 -25.51 8.87
CA THR A 100 15.85 -25.39 10.01
C THR A 100 16.09 -23.93 10.36
N LEU A 101 16.32 -23.66 11.64
CA LEU A 101 16.70 -22.34 12.14
C LEU A 101 17.91 -22.52 13.06
N GLU A 102 19.05 -22.11 12.55
CA GLU A 102 20.36 -22.34 13.16
C GLU A 102 21.03 -21.02 13.54
N ASP A 103 21.73 -21.05 14.66
CA ASP A 103 22.52 -19.92 15.15
C ASP A 103 23.70 -19.65 14.19
N PRO A 104 23.98 -18.40 13.80
CA PRO A 104 25.15 -18.07 12.99
C PRO A 104 26.45 -18.47 13.68
N GLU A 105 27.46 -18.88 12.89
CA GLU A 105 28.76 -19.32 13.42
C GLU A 105 29.50 -18.25 14.26
N ASP A 106 29.16 -16.98 14.04
CA ASP A 106 29.70 -15.81 14.73
C ASP A 106 28.85 -15.32 15.91
N GLU A 107 27.73 -15.99 16.22
CA GLU A 107 26.84 -15.59 17.30
C GLU A 107 27.57 -15.60 18.65
N GLY A 108 27.41 -14.51 19.41
CA GLY A 108 28.14 -14.29 20.67
C GLY A 108 29.60 -13.82 20.53
N LYS A 109 30.19 -13.79 19.33
CA LYS A 109 31.58 -13.32 19.09
C LYS A 109 31.68 -11.91 18.53
N SER A 110 30.64 -11.41 17.89
CA SER A 110 30.68 -10.14 17.12
C SER A 110 30.24 -8.88 17.87
N GLY A 111 29.87 -8.95 19.14
CA GLY A 111 29.42 -7.79 19.93
C GLY A 111 28.10 -7.15 19.44
N LEU A 112 27.41 -7.83 18.52
CA LEU A 112 26.14 -7.42 17.94
C LEU A 112 24.99 -7.66 18.93
N VAL A 113 24.00 -6.76 18.92
CA VAL A 113 22.83 -6.82 19.81
C VAL A 113 21.70 -7.61 19.17
N GLY A 114 20.94 -8.37 19.98
CA GLY A 114 19.82 -9.20 19.51
C GLY A 114 20.25 -10.59 19.05
N LYS A 115 19.26 -11.48 18.87
CA LYS A 115 19.46 -12.86 18.40
C LYS A 115 19.01 -13.02 16.96
N ARG A 116 19.89 -13.57 16.14
CA ARG A 116 19.69 -13.77 14.69
C ARG A 116 19.82 -15.24 14.35
N GLY A 117 19.17 -15.68 13.29
CA GLY A 117 19.20 -17.08 12.87
C GLY A 117 19.38 -17.21 11.36
N HIS A 118 20.06 -18.25 10.92
CA HIS A 118 19.99 -18.73 9.54
C HIS A 118 18.74 -19.59 9.40
N ALA A 119 17.67 -19.00 8.88
CA ALA A 119 16.48 -19.73 8.50
C ALA A 119 16.71 -20.40 7.15
N GLN A 120 16.43 -21.70 7.07
CA GLN A 120 16.36 -22.46 5.83
C GLN A 120 14.95 -23.05 5.73
N LEU A 121 14.29 -22.84 4.60
CA LEU A 121 12.97 -23.42 4.33
C LEU A 121 12.98 -24.13 2.98
N VAL A 122 12.32 -25.28 2.93
CA VAL A 122 12.00 -26.00 1.71
C VAL A 122 10.49 -26.06 1.59
N VAL A 123 9.97 -25.50 0.50
CA VAL A 123 8.53 -25.32 0.26
C VAL A 123 8.13 -26.05 -1.01
N LYS A 124 7.07 -26.86 -0.93
CA LYS A 124 6.38 -27.39 -2.10
C LYS A 124 5.39 -26.34 -2.60
N ILE A 125 5.63 -25.79 -3.77
CA ILE A 125 4.80 -24.80 -4.43
C ILE A 125 3.58 -25.49 -5.05
N GLU A 126 2.39 -25.09 -4.63
CA GLU A 126 1.13 -25.55 -5.19
C GLU A 126 0.60 -24.55 -6.23
N GLU A 127 0.86 -23.25 -6.05
CA GLU A 127 0.47 -22.21 -7.01
C GLU A 127 1.56 -21.16 -7.23
N SER A 128 1.63 -20.63 -8.46
CA SER A 128 2.55 -19.57 -8.85
C SER A 128 1.88 -18.62 -9.84
N LEU A 129 1.90 -17.33 -9.54
CA LEU A 129 1.16 -16.33 -10.30
C LEU A 129 1.97 -15.03 -10.48
N GLY A 130 2.14 -14.61 -11.73
CA GLY A 130 2.71 -13.31 -12.05
C GLY A 130 1.77 -12.20 -11.58
N ASN A 131 2.31 -11.17 -10.92
CA ASN A 131 1.51 -10.06 -10.41
C ASN A 131 1.97 -8.71 -11.00
N CYS A 132 1.03 -7.79 -11.14
CA CYS A 132 1.20 -6.51 -11.82
C CYS A 132 2.31 -5.65 -11.18
N PRO A 133 3.21 -4.99 -11.92
CA PRO A 133 4.28 -4.18 -11.34
C PRO A 133 3.84 -2.78 -10.87
N LYS A 134 2.55 -2.45 -10.98
CA LYS A 134 1.99 -1.18 -10.54
C LYS A 134 2.35 -0.90 -9.08
N TYR A 135 2.66 0.36 -8.80
CA TYR A 135 2.96 0.88 -7.47
C TYR A 135 4.27 0.36 -6.83
N LEU A 136 5.12 -0.38 -7.56
CA LEU A 136 6.46 -0.74 -7.10
C LEU A 136 7.42 0.46 -7.23
N HIS A 137 7.80 1.05 -6.10
CA HIS A 137 8.88 2.04 -6.03
C HIS A 137 10.23 1.32 -6.14
N LYS A 138 11.09 1.80 -7.05
CA LYS A 138 12.40 1.20 -7.27
C LYS A 138 13.32 1.51 -6.09
N LYS A 139 13.95 0.46 -5.57
CA LYS A 139 14.98 0.54 -4.52
C LYS A 139 16.08 -0.46 -4.86
N HIS A 140 17.34 -0.05 -4.74
CA HIS A 140 18.49 -0.96 -4.80
C HIS A 140 18.63 -1.65 -3.44
N ILE A 141 18.55 -2.98 -3.41
CA ILE A 141 18.58 -3.75 -2.17
C ILE A 141 20.02 -4.12 -1.82
N ILE A 142 20.41 -3.81 -0.60
CA ILE A 142 21.72 -4.15 -0.05
C ILE A 142 21.56 -5.07 1.18
N PRO A 143 22.41 -6.10 1.35
CA PRO A 143 22.38 -6.94 2.53
C PRO A 143 22.71 -6.13 3.80
N ALA A 144 22.11 -6.54 4.92
CA ALA A 144 22.43 -6.00 6.24
C ALA A 144 22.39 -7.14 7.28
N ILE A 145 23.14 -6.99 8.37
CA ILE A 145 23.10 -7.93 9.48
C ILE A 145 22.02 -7.47 10.46
N PRO A 146 20.95 -8.27 10.71
CA PRO A 146 19.94 -7.95 11.70
C PRO A 146 20.55 -7.78 13.09
N GLN A 147 20.10 -6.75 13.80
CA GLN A 147 20.42 -6.51 15.21
C GLN A 147 19.12 -6.25 15.98
N PRO A 148 18.22 -7.25 16.02
CA PRO A 148 16.84 -7.03 16.38
C PRO A 148 16.72 -6.60 17.83
N LYS A 149 15.96 -5.53 18.05
CA LYS A 149 15.61 -5.03 19.38
C LYS A 149 14.12 -4.75 19.42
N LEU A 150 13.42 -5.55 20.22
CA LEU A 150 11.99 -5.35 20.45
C LEU A 150 11.74 -4.04 21.23
N ILE A 151 10.89 -3.18 20.66
CA ILE A 151 10.51 -1.90 21.27
C ILE A 151 9.13 -1.97 21.90
N SER A 152 8.16 -2.62 21.25
CA SER A 152 6.80 -2.76 21.78
C SER A 152 6.07 -3.96 21.21
N ILE A 153 5.22 -4.59 22.03
CA ILE A 153 4.18 -5.55 21.63
C ILE A 153 2.86 -5.05 22.22
N SER A 154 1.94 -4.60 21.37
CA SER A 154 0.68 -3.99 21.79
C SER A 154 -0.26 -3.80 20.61
N ALA A 155 -1.58 -3.81 20.84
CA ALA A 155 -2.56 -3.35 19.86
C ALA A 155 -2.55 -1.82 19.70
N HIS A 156 -2.23 -1.10 20.78
CA HIS A 156 -1.99 0.34 20.78
C HIS A 156 -0.57 0.62 20.25
N LEU A 157 -0.47 1.39 19.17
CA LEU A 157 0.78 1.66 18.49
C LEU A 157 1.62 2.70 19.25
N SER A 158 2.91 2.42 19.39
CA SER A 158 3.88 3.40 19.90
C SER A 158 4.09 4.53 18.90
N LEU A 159 4.55 5.70 19.37
CA LEU A 159 4.83 6.85 18.51
C LEU A 159 5.86 6.52 17.42
N GLN A 160 6.84 5.66 17.73
CA GLN A 160 7.85 5.19 16.78
C GLN A 160 7.22 4.31 15.69
N ALA A 161 6.33 3.38 16.05
CA ALA A 161 5.61 2.56 15.09
C ALA A 161 4.72 3.40 14.16
N ILE A 162 4.01 4.39 14.73
CA ILE A 162 3.21 5.35 13.95
C ILE A 162 4.11 6.15 13.00
N GLY A 163 5.27 6.62 13.48
CA GLY A 163 6.25 7.32 12.65
C GLY A 163 6.72 6.49 11.45
N LEU A 164 6.98 5.19 11.66
CA LEU A 164 7.36 4.27 10.59
C LEU A 164 6.21 4.08 9.58
N ILE A 165 4.99 3.83 10.04
CA ILE A 165 3.82 3.65 9.16
C ILE A 165 3.56 4.92 8.33
N ASN A 166 3.68 6.10 8.94
CA ASN A 166 3.47 7.38 8.27
C ASN A 166 4.49 7.67 7.16
N LYS A 167 5.72 7.13 7.26
CA LYS A 167 6.72 7.27 6.19
C LYS A 167 6.71 6.13 5.18
N ALA A 168 6.06 5.01 5.50
CA ALA A 168 6.03 3.83 4.65
C ALA A 168 5.39 4.16 3.29
N ASP A 169 6.08 3.78 2.22
CA ASP A 169 5.58 3.84 0.85
C ASP A 169 5.07 2.47 0.35
N CYS A 170 5.21 1.44 1.20
CA CYS A 170 4.62 0.14 0.98
C CYS A 170 4.50 -0.65 2.27
N PHE A 171 3.68 -1.70 2.22
CA PHE A 171 3.67 -2.80 3.18
C PHE A 171 3.40 -4.11 2.46
N PHE A 172 3.63 -5.21 3.16
CA PHE A 172 3.25 -6.54 2.71
C PHE A 172 2.05 -7.01 3.51
N ILE A 173 1.12 -7.69 2.85
CA ILE A 173 -0.10 -8.22 3.44
C ILE A 173 -0.23 -9.70 3.14
N SER A 174 -0.52 -10.48 4.18
CA SER A 174 -0.84 -11.90 4.07
C SER A 174 -2.28 -12.15 4.50
N SER A 175 -3.02 -12.94 3.73
CA SER A 175 -4.42 -13.28 3.97
C SER A 175 -4.65 -14.73 3.54
N TYR A 176 -5.72 -15.37 4.01
CA TYR A 176 -5.90 -16.80 3.74
C TYR A 176 -7.37 -17.21 3.70
N HIS A 177 -7.62 -18.34 3.06
CA HIS A 177 -8.92 -19.00 3.04
C HIS A 177 -8.80 -20.38 3.68
N GLN A 178 -9.29 -20.50 4.92
CA GLN A 178 -9.33 -21.75 5.69
C GLN A 178 -7.97 -22.48 5.69
N ASN A 179 -7.93 -23.76 5.34
CA ASN A 179 -6.70 -24.54 5.18
C ASN A 179 -6.42 -24.85 3.69
N THR A 180 -6.99 -24.07 2.77
CA THR A 180 -6.94 -24.37 1.33
C THR A 180 -6.04 -23.45 0.55
N ASP A 181 -5.98 -22.18 0.90
CA ASP A 181 -5.22 -21.16 0.17
C ASP A 181 -4.67 -20.08 1.12
N MET A 182 -3.52 -19.53 0.76
CA MET A 182 -2.90 -18.40 1.43
C MET A 182 -2.23 -17.48 0.41
N ASP A 183 -2.39 -16.19 0.63
CA ASP A 183 -1.89 -15.13 -0.25
C ASP A 183 -0.97 -14.17 0.48
N THR A 184 0.20 -13.85 -0.09
CA THR A 184 1.01 -12.68 0.29
C THR A 184 1.14 -11.71 -0.88
N ASN A 185 0.95 -10.43 -0.60
CA ASN A 185 1.00 -9.38 -1.61
C ASN A 185 1.78 -8.16 -1.12
N TYR A 186 2.25 -7.35 -2.08
CA TYR A 186 2.86 -6.05 -1.83
C TYR A 186 1.86 -4.95 -2.17
N ARG A 187 1.62 -4.06 -1.23
CA ARG A 187 0.80 -2.87 -1.39
C ARG A 187 1.70 -1.65 -1.37
N GLY A 188 1.80 -0.98 -2.51
CA GLY A 188 2.59 0.24 -2.67
C GLY A 188 1.69 1.45 -2.87
N GLY A 189 2.17 2.61 -2.45
CA GLY A 189 1.47 3.89 -2.56
C GLY A 189 2.41 5.05 -2.32
N PRO A 190 1.92 6.30 -2.35
CA PRO A 190 2.72 7.42 -1.88
C PRO A 190 3.06 7.25 -0.39
N SER A 191 4.18 7.81 0.06
CA SER A 191 4.56 7.77 1.48
C SER A 191 3.42 8.27 2.37
N GLY A 192 3.05 7.46 3.38
CA GLY A 192 1.94 7.76 4.29
C GLY A 192 0.55 7.49 3.72
N PHE A 193 0.41 6.67 2.67
CA PHE A 193 -0.91 6.32 2.12
C PHE A 193 -1.78 5.50 3.08
N VAL A 194 -1.18 4.84 4.07
CA VAL A 194 -1.91 4.20 5.18
C VAL A 194 -2.14 5.25 6.26
N ARG A 195 -3.40 5.41 6.67
CA ARG A 195 -3.84 6.43 7.62
C ARG A 195 -4.25 5.83 8.94
N LEU A 196 -3.90 6.53 10.02
CA LEU A 196 -4.34 6.22 11.36
C LEU A 196 -5.65 6.93 11.65
N ILE A 197 -6.74 6.19 11.80
CA ILE A 197 -8.06 6.71 12.17
C ILE A 197 -8.09 7.02 13.67
N SER A 198 -7.61 6.07 14.49
CA SER A 198 -7.54 6.20 15.94
C SER A 198 -6.43 5.31 16.50
N ASN A 199 -5.97 5.64 17.71
CA ASN A 199 -4.99 4.85 18.47
C ASN A 199 -5.40 4.82 19.93
N GLU A 200 -6.60 4.28 20.18
CA GLU A 200 -7.14 4.17 21.53
C GLU A 200 -6.41 3.06 22.31
N PRO A 201 -6.57 2.99 23.65
CA PRO A 201 -5.95 1.93 24.46
C PRO A 201 -6.33 0.51 24.02
N GLU A 202 -7.52 0.32 23.46
CA GLU A 202 -8.03 -0.98 22.99
C GLU A 202 -7.36 -1.45 21.68
N GLY A 203 -6.81 -0.53 20.88
CA GLY A 203 -6.12 -0.84 19.65
C GLY A 203 -6.13 0.30 18.63
N ALA A 204 -5.15 0.30 17.73
CA ALA A 204 -5.12 1.21 16.60
C ALA A 204 -6.09 0.77 15.49
N VAL A 205 -6.69 1.76 14.83
CA VAL A 205 -7.48 1.55 13.61
C VAL A 205 -6.77 2.27 12.47
N LEU A 206 -6.38 1.51 11.46
CA LEU A 206 -5.72 1.98 10.25
C LEU A 206 -6.68 1.87 9.05
N VAL A 207 -6.41 2.61 7.99
CA VAL A 207 -7.08 2.43 6.70
C VAL A 207 -6.11 2.72 5.56
N TYR A 208 -6.22 1.96 4.48
CA TYR A 208 -5.51 2.29 3.24
C TYR A 208 -6.47 2.25 2.04
N PRO A 209 -6.24 3.12 1.03
CA PRO A 209 -6.95 3.01 -0.24
C PRO A 209 -6.43 1.80 -1.03
N GLU A 210 -7.33 0.91 -1.46
CA GLU A 210 -6.96 -0.21 -2.32
C GLU A 210 -6.95 0.25 -3.78
N TYR A 211 -5.75 0.45 -4.31
CA TYR A 211 -5.56 0.92 -5.68
C TYR A 211 -5.82 -0.17 -6.72
N SER A 212 -6.26 0.24 -7.91
CA SER A 212 -6.61 -0.69 -9.00
C SER A 212 -5.39 -1.43 -9.55
N GLY A 213 -5.26 -2.71 -9.18
CA GLY A 213 -4.30 -3.66 -9.73
C GLY A 213 -4.79 -4.39 -10.99
N ASN A 214 -4.43 -5.67 -11.10
CA ASN A 214 -4.84 -6.59 -12.17
C ASN A 214 -6.16 -7.32 -11.90
N ARG A 215 -6.91 -6.91 -10.88
CA ARG A 215 -8.22 -7.47 -10.51
C ARG A 215 -8.24 -8.98 -10.21
N LEU A 216 -7.10 -9.54 -9.77
CA LEU A 216 -7.07 -10.91 -9.26
C LEU A 216 -7.81 -11.06 -7.92
N TYR A 217 -7.89 -9.97 -7.15
CA TYR A 217 -8.63 -9.87 -5.89
C TYR A 217 -8.35 -10.96 -4.83
N GLN A 218 -7.25 -11.73 -4.92
CA GLN A 218 -6.92 -12.80 -3.96
C GLN A 218 -6.97 -12.32 -2.50
N SER A 219 -6.23 -11.24 -2.18
CA SER A 219 -6.22 -10.75 -0.80
C SER A 219 -7.58 -10.22 -0.35
N LEU A 220 -8.32 -9.53 -1.23
CA LEU A 220 -9.66 -9.03 -0.89
C LEU A 220 -10.67 -10.16 -0.72
N GLY A 221 -10.65 -11.16 -1.60
CA GLY A 221 -11.51 -12.34 -1.53
C GLY A 221 -11.27 -13.12 -0.24
N ASN A 222 -10.00 -13.33 0.12
CA ASN A 222 -9.63 -13.94 1.39
C ASN A 222 -10.15 -13.10 2.57
N MET A 223 -9.96 -11.77 2.54
CA MET A 223 -10.46 -10.87 3.59
C MET A 223 -11.99 -10.78 3.67
N MET A 224 -12.71 -11.00 2.57
CA MET A 224 -14.19 -11.08 2.57
C MET A 224 -14.70 -12.37 3.22
N MET A 225 -13.93 -13.46 3.16
CA MET A 225 -14.29 -14.75 3.75
C MET A 225 -13.78 -14.90 5.18
N ASN A 226 -12.62 -14.31 5.45
CA ASN A 226 -11.91 -14.37 6.70
C ASN A 226 -11.35 -12.98 6.98
N HIS A 227 -12.05 -12.23 7.81
CA HIS A 227 -11.82 -10.80 8.09
C HIS A 227 -10.52 -10.55 8.89
N ARG A 228 -9.41 -11.19 8.49
CA ARG A 228 -8.12 -11.18 9.15
C ARG A 228 -6.99 -11.06 8.13
N ALA A 229 -5.96 -10.30 8.48
CA ALA A 229 -4.75 -10.19 7.68
C ALA A 229 -3.50 -10.00 8.55
N GLY A 230 -2.38 -10.55 8.09
CA GLY A 230 -1.05 -10.27 8.59
C GLY A 230 -0.43 -9.15 7.78
N LEU A 231 0.35 -8.29 8.41
CA LEU A 231 1.00 -7.17 7.75
C LEU A 231 2.43 -7.01 8.25
N VAL A 232 3.31 -6.52 7.38
CA VAL A 232 4.61 -5.96 7.77
C VAL A 232 4.87 -4.66 7.02
N PHE A 233 5.23 -3.64 7.79
CA PHE A 233 5.73 -2.36 7.30
C PHE A 233 7.25 -2.36 7.45
N PRO A 234 8.01 -2.64 6.37
CA PRO A 234 9.46 -2.60 6.41
C PRO A 234 9.98 -1.17 6.26
N ASP A 235 10.97 -0.80 7.07
CA ASP A 235 11.75 0.40 6.87
C ASP A 235 13.06 0.07 6.14
N PHE A 236 13.09 0.40 4.85
CA PHE A 236 14.25 0.14 4.00
C PHE A 236 15.50 0.95 4.39
N GLU A 237 15.36 2.04 5.13
CA GLU A 237 16.51 2.88 5.51
C GLU A 237 17.24 2.33 6.75
N THR A 238 16.48 2.03 7.79
CA THR A 238 17.04 1.61 9.09
C THR A 238 17.17 0.09 9.20
N GLY A 239 16.29 -0.66 8.54
CA GLY A 239 16.09 -2.10 8.74
C GLY A 239 15.06 -2.41 9.83
N ASP A 240 14.33 -1.42 10.33
CA ASP A 240 13.26 -1.62 11.32
C ASP A 240 12.02 -2.23 10.66
N ALA A 241 11.14 -2.86 11.47
CA ALA A 241 9.89 -3.41 10.99
C ALA A 241 8.77 -3.24 12.01
N VAL A 242 7.57 -2.92 11.52
CA VAL A 242 6.32 -3.08 12.28
C VAL A 242 5.56 -4.27 11.71
N TYR A 243 5.46 -5.34 12.48
CA TYR A 243 4.62 -6.50 12.18
C TYR A 243 3.27 -6.31 12.85
N MET A 244 2.18 -6.74 12.22
CA MET A 244 0.87 -6.75 12.87
C MET A 244 -0.04 -7.84 12.33
N THR A 245 -0.98 -8.26 13.16
CA THR A 245 -2.16 -9.00 12.75
C THR A 245 -3.39 -8.14 13.02
N VAL A 246 -4.31 -8.10 12.06
CA VAL A 246 -5.43 -7.15 12.05
C VAL A 246 -6.73 -7.86 11.69
N GLU A 247 -7.83 -7.30 12.17
CA GLU A 247 -9.16 -7.55 11.62
C GLU A 247 -9.45 -6.57 10.48
N THR A 248 -10.15 -7.02 9.44
CA THR A 248 -10.31 -6.25 8.20
C THR A 248 -11.77 -6.01 7.84
N GLU A 249 -12.06 -4.80 7.35
CA GLU A 249 -13.36 -4.43 6.80
C GLU A 249 -13.14 -3.73 5.45
N ILE A 250 -13.85 -4.18 4.42
CA ILE A 250 -13.73 -3.66 3.06
C ILE A 250 -14.90 -2.69 2.79
N PHE A 251 -14.55 -1.46 2.43
CA PHE A 251 -15.48 -0.40 2.06
C PHE A 251 -15.40 -0.17 0.55
N ILE A 252 -16.56 -0.07 -0.11
CA ILE A 252 -16.68 0.06 -1.57
C ILE A 252 -17.47 1.34 -1.87
N ASP A 253 -17.09 2.02 -2.95
CA ASP A 253 -17.74 3.23 -3.50
C ASP A 253 -18.01 4.27 -2.41
N ASP A 254 -19.27 4.64 -2.19
CA ASP A 254 -19.67 5.67 -1.20
C ASP A 254 -19.13 5.38 0.20
N GLY A 255 -19.03 4.10 0.59
CA GLY A 255 -18.45 3.71 1.87
C GLY A 255 -16.96 4.00 1.96
N ALA A 256 -16.22 3.82 0.87
CA ALA A 256 -14.80 4.14 0.80
C ALA A 256 -14.58 5.66 0.73
N ASP A 257 -15.40 6.38 -0.04
CA ASP A 257 -15.36 7.85 -0.15
C ASP A 257 -15.66 8.54 1.19
N ALA A 258 -16.58 7.97 1.99
CA ALA A 258 -16.91 8.48 3.31
C ALA A 258 -15.68 8.55 4.23
N ILE A 259 -14.77 7.57 4.13
CA ILE A 259 -13.55 7.49 4.97
C ILE A 259 -12.37 8.20 4.30
N LEU A 260 -12.09 7.85 3.05
CA LEU A 260 -10.98 8.34 2.24
C LEU A 260 -11.55 8.99 0.97
N PRO A 261 -11.82 10.31 0.98
CA PRO A 261 -12.44 11.00 -0.15
C PRO A 261 -11.75 10.70 -1.48
N ARG A 262 -12.56 10.31 -2.47
CA ARG A 262 -12.19 9.92 -3.85
C ARG A 262 -11.47 8.58 -3.94
N SER A 263 -11.86 7.65 -3.08
CA SER A 263 -11.43 6.25 -3.14
C SER A 263 -12.65 5.39 -3.44
N ASN A 264 -12.56 4.51 -4.45
CA ASN A 264 -13.63 3.55 -4.76
C ASN A 264 -13.55 2.31 -3.87
N LEU A 265 -12.41 2.09 -3.21
CA LEU A 265 -12.16 0.93 -2.39
C LEU A 265 -11.17 1.30 -1.28
N ALA A 266 -11.53 0.99 -0.05
CA ALA A 266 -10.70 1.21 1.12
C ALA A 266 -10.78 -0.01 2.03
N VAL A 267 -9.67 -0.36 2.67
CA VAL A 267 -9.62 -1.45 3.64
C VAL A 267 -9.27 -0.85 4.99
N LYS A 268 -10.23 -0.93 5.91
CA LYS A 268 -10.03 -0.58 7.32
C LYS A 268 -9.45 -1.79 8.05
N MET A 269 -8.49 -1.54 8.93
CA MET A 269 -7.70 -2.55 9.61
C MET A 269 -7.66 -2.22 11.10
N THR A 270 -8.30 -3.04 11.92
CA THR A 270 -8.26 -2.91 13.38
C THR A 270 -7.13 -3.78 13.91
N VAL A 271 -6.15 -3.17 14.58
CA VAL A 271 -4.97 -3.87 15.08
C VAL A 271 -5.33 -4.76 16.26
N VAL A 272 -5.05 -6.06 16.11
CA VAL A 272 -5.20 -7.05 17.19
C VAL A 272 -3.90 -7.15 17.99
N GLU A 273 -2.77 -7.18 17.29
CA GLU A 273 -1.44 -7.14 17.91
C GLU A 273 -0.47 -6.51 16.91
N ALA A 274 0.38 -5.61 17.37
CA ALA A 274 1.51 -5.09 16.61
C ALA A 274 2.82 -5.25 17.39
N ARG A 275 3.91 -5.49 16.63
CA ARG A 275 5.27 -5.62 17.14
C ARG A 275 6.16 -4.64 16.40
N TYR A 276 6.78 -3.71 17.13
CA TYR A 276 7.81 -2.84 16.56
C TYR A 276 9.19 -3.34 16.98
N VAL A 277 10.02 -3.64 15.98
CA VAL A 277 11.35 -4.21 16.17
C VAL A 277 12.36 -3.38 15.37
N GLU A 278 13.33 -2.80 16.07
CA GLU A 278 14.44 -2.08 15.43
C GLU A 278 15.41 -3.07 14.78
N LYS A 279 15.94 -2.73 13.60
CA LYS A 279 16.98 -3.47 12.87
C LYS A 279 16.67 -4.98 12.73
N ALA A 280 15.41 -5.31 12.50
CA ALA A 280 14.92 -6.68 12.35
C ALA A 280 15.28 -7.29 10.98
N LEU A 281 15.35 -6.46 9.94
CA LEU A 281 15.48 -6.91 8.56
C LEU A 281 16.94 -7.18 8.18
N GLY A 282 17.17 -8.27 7.41
CA GLY A 282 18.48 -8.64 6.85
C GLY A 282 18.92 -7.82 5.64
N PHE A 283 18.30 -6.67 5.42
CA PHE A 283 18.55 -5.83 4.25
C PHE A 283 18.20 -4.37 4.50
N LYS A 284 18.70 -3.52 3.61
CA LYS A 284 18.31 -2.12 3.44
C LYS A 284 18.03 -1.84 1.98
N GLY A 285 17.39 -0.71 1.68
CA GLY A 285 17.06 -0.27 0.35
C GLY A 285 17.48 1.17 0.10
N ILE A 286 18.20 1.40 -0.98
CA ILE A 286 18.55 2.73 -1.46
C ILE A 286 17.49 3.16 -2.49
N PRO A 287 16.70 4.22 -2.25
CA PRO A 287 15.68 4.68 -3.20
C PRO A 287 16.30 5.03 -4.56
N ILE A 288 15.65 4.59 -5.65
CA ILE A 288 16.05 4.93 -7.02
C ILE A 288 14.99 5.83 -7.66
N ASP A 289 13.75 5.36 -7.73
CA ASP A 289 12.70 6.05 -8.48
C ASP A 289 11.29 5.64 -8.02
N ILE A 290 10.38 6.61 -7.93
CA ILE A 290 8.97 6.33 -7.60
C ILE A 290 8.25 5.62 -8.75
N SER A 291 7.16 4.91 -8.47
CA SER A 291 6.36 4.30 -9.52
C SER A 291 5.69 5.40 -10.36
N PRO A 292 5.70 5.32 -11.70
CA PRO A 292 4.94 6.26 -12.52
C PRO A 292 3.42 6.11 -12.31
N TYR A 293 3.00 4.97 -11.75
CA TYR A 293 1.61 4.70 -11.38
C TYR A 293 1.27 5.18 -9.96
N THR A 294 2.19 5.80 -9.21
CA THR A 294 1.92 6.22 -7.83
C THR A 294 0.76 7.24 -7.78
N PRO A 295 -0.33 6.94 -7.06
CA PRO A 295 -1.47 7.81 -6.95
C PRO A 295 -1.18 9.01 -6.04
N PRO A 296 -1.99 10.09 -6.12
CA PRO A 296 -1.92 11.15 -5.13
C PRO A 296 -2.28 10.63 -3.75
N VAL A 297 -1.69 11.24 -2.73
CA VAL A 297 -1.98 10.95 -1.33
C VAL A 297 -3.47 11.20 -1.04
N ARG A 298 -4.14 10.19 -0.49
CA ARG A 298 -5.50 10.31 0.06
C ARG A 298 -5.39 10.57 1.55
N TYR A 299 -6.14 11.55 2.05
CA TYR A 299 -6.22 11.88 3.47
C TYR A 299 -7.58 11.42 3.97
N LEU A 300 -7.71 11.11 5.25
CA LEU A 300 -8.98 10.90 5.90
C LEU A 300 -9.85 12.14 5.74
N ARG A 301 -11.16 11.94 5.69
CA ARG A 301 -12.11 13.05 5.74
C ARG A 301 -11.91 13.89 7.00
N SER A 302 -11.74 13.24 8.15
CA SER A 302 -11.46 13.88 9.45
C SER A 302 -10.16 14.70 9.48
N GLU A 303 -9.16 14.38 8.66
CA GLU A 303 -7.93 15.20 8.53
C GLU A 303 -8.19 16.50 7.77
N LYS A 304 -9.22 16.53 6.91
CA LYS A 304 -9.55 17.66 6.02
C LYS A 304 -10.73 18.52 6.48
N ASP A 305 -11.51 18.06 7.45
CA ASP A 305 -12.64 18.81 8.01
C ASP A 305 -12.20 20.08 8.76
N GLN A 306 -10.88 20.32 8.94
CA GLN A 306 -10.37 21.65 9.32
C GLN A 306 -10.24 22.65 8.14
N ALA A 307 -10.45 22.25 6.89
CA ALA A 307 -10.22 23.10 5.72
C ALA A 307 -11.38 23.21 4.72
N LEU A 308 -12.28 22.23 4.60
CA LEU A 308 -13.32 22.24 3.55
C LEU A 308 -14.62 21.54 3.96
N GLU A 309 -15.41 22.16 4.84
CA GLU A 309 -16.82 21.78 5.13
C GLU A 309 -17.80 21.99 3.94
N THR A 310 -17.32 22.22 2.71
CA THR A 310 -18.18 22.74 1.62
C THR A 310 -18.21 21.90 0.35
N ILE A 311 -18.12 20.57 0.44
CA ILE A 311 -18.35 19.68 -0.72
C ILE A 311 -19.27 18.53 -0.32
N ALA A 312 -20.49 18.89 0.06
CA ALA A 312 -21.63 17.99 0.17
C ALA A 312 -22.72 18.45 -0.82
N THR A 313 -22.40 18.47 -2.11
CA THR A 313 -23.38 18.65 -3.21
C THR A 313 -22.83 18.02 -4.49
N GLU A 314 -22.48 16.72 -4.44
CA GLU A 314 -22.31 15.98 -5.68
C GLU A 314 -23.65 15.96 -6.45
N GLY A 315 -23.61 16.31 -7.74
CA GLY A 315 -24.73 16.16 -8.68
C GLY A 315 -25.77 17.28 -8.75
N GLN A 316 -25.66 18.37 -7.96
CA GLN A 316 -26.72 19.40 -7.92
C GLN A 316 -26.52 20.59 -8.85
N THR A 317 -25.30 20.79 -9.37
CA THR A 317 -24.92 21.94 -10.19
C THR A 317 -24.00 21.50 -11.32
N THR A 318 -24.36 21.81 -12.57
CA THR A 318 -23.55 21.56 -13.77
C THR A 318 -23.03 22.86 -14.35
N ALA A 319 -21.83 22.84 -14.91
CA ALA A 319 -21.21 24.00 -15.54
C ALA A 319 -20.97 23.71 -17.03
N ARG A 320 -21.76 24.33 -17.90
CA ARG A 320 -21.64 24.17 -19.35
C ARG A 320 -20.67 25.19 -19.92
N LEU A 321 -19.65 24.73 -20.65
CA LEU A 321 -18.74 25.64 -21.36
C LEU A 321 -19.51 26.44 -22.44
N VAL A 322 -19.46 27.76 -22.37
CA VAL A 322 -20.15 28.67 -23.30
C VAL A 322 -19.20 29.44 -24.21
N SER A 323 -17.97 29.73 -23.77
CA SER A 323 -16.98 30.34 -24.66
C SER A 323 -15.55 29.99 -24.28
N ARG A 324 -14.66 30.00 -25.29
CA ARG A 324 -13.22 29.79 -25.18
C ARG A 324 -12.50 30.94 -25.88
N LYS A 325 -11.63 31.63 -25.16
CA LYS A 325 -10.76 32.70 -25.69
C LYS A 325 -9.30 32.35 -25.47
N MET A 326 -8.58 32.05 -26.54
CA MET A 326 -7.14 31.82 -26.49
C MET A 326 -6.41 33.13 -26.15
N LEU A 327 -5.55 33.11 -25.13
CA LEU A 327 -4.69 34.23 -24.73
C LEU A 327 -3.24 34.01 -25.19
N SER A 328 -2.81 32.75 -25.25
CA SER A 328 -1.55 32.29 -25.84
C SER A 328 -1.71 30.82 -26.28
N PRO A 329 -0.73 30.20 -26.96
CA PRO A 329 -0.79 28.77 -27.30
C PRO A 329 -0.97 27.83 -26.10
N SER A 330 -0.65 28.29 -24.88
CA SER A 330 -0.75 27.49 -23.65
C SER A 330 -1.67 28.09 -22.58
N ILE A 331 -2.32 29.22 -22.84
CA ILE A 331 -3.20 29.90 -21.89
C ILE A 331 -4.50 30.29 -22.58
N ALA A 332 -5.63 29.93 -21.99
CA ALA A 332 -6.94 30.30 -22.49
C ALA A 332 -7.86 30.69 -21.34
N ARG A 333 -8.84 31.53 -21.66
CA ARG A 333 -9.95 31.86 -20.79
C ARG A 333 -11.18 31.09 -21.22
N PHE A 334 -11.83 30.44 -20.25
CA PHE A 334 -13.02 29.62 -20.45
C PHE A 334 -14.16 30.25 -19.68
N ARG A 335 -15.29 30.47 -20.35
CA ARG A 335 -16.53 30.93 -19.73
C ARG A 335 -17.48 29.76 -19.60
N PHE A 336 -18.04 29.59 -18.40
CA PHE A 336 -19.01 28.56 -18.08
C PHE A 336 -20.34 29.20 -17.68
N LYS A 337 -21.42 28.52 -18.02
CA LYS A 337 -22.77 28.81 -17.56
C LYS A 337 -23.22 27.73 -16.59
N ILE A 338 -23.66 28.15 -15.42
CA ILE A 338 -24.08 27.28 -14.33
C ILE A 338 -25.57 26.96 -14.47
N SER A 339 -25.93 25.71 -14.26
CA SER A 339 -27.31 25.25 -14.10
C SER A 339 -27.43 24.39 -12.85
N SER A 340 -28.54 24.52 -12.11
CA SER A 340 -28.84 23.69 -10.95
C SER A 340 -30.24 23.10 -11.06
N ASN A 341 -30.40 21.83 -10.66
CA ASN A 341 -31.67 21.11 -10.71
C ASN A 341 -32.72 21.63 -9.70
N HIS A 342 -32.30 22.42 -8.69
CA HIS A 342 -33.20 23.03 -7.70
C HIS A 342 -33.40 24.54 -7.88
N GLY A 343 -32.94 25.11 -9.00
CA GLY A 343 -33.16 26.53 -9.37
C GLY A 343 -32.34 27.56 -8.59
N LYS A 344 -31.56 27.15 -7.58
CA LYS A 344 -30.67 28.06 -6.83
C LYS A 344 -29.24 27.95 -7.38
N ILE A 345 -28.82 28.97 -8.11
CA ILE A 345 -27.45 29.07 -8.63
C ILE A 345 -26.52 29.53 -7.50
N PRO A 346 -25.32 28.93 -7.34
CA PRO A 346 -24.34 29.39 -6.38
C PRO A 346 -23.90 30.83 -6.67
N THR A 347 -24.03 31.73 -5.69
CA THR A 347 -23.44 33.07 -5.77
C THR A 347 -21.95 33.00 -5.48
N TYR A 348 -21.12 33.65 -6.29
CA TYR A 348 -19.66 33.66 -6.11
C TYR A 348 -19.08 35.08 -6.04
N LYS A 349 -17.90 35.20 -5.44
CA LYS A 349 -17.07 36.42 -5.42
C LYS A 349 -15.81 36.22 -6.27
N PRO A 350 -15.26 37.27 -6.90
CA PRO A 350 -13.97 37.19 -7.58
C PRO A 350 -12.88 36.66 -6.66
N GLY A 351 -11.99 35.81 -7.19
CA GLY A 351 -10.90 35.21 -6.42
C GLY A 351 -11.31 33.97 -5.60
N GLN A 352 -12.59 33.60 -5.57
CA GLN A 352 -13.01 32.30 -5.04
C GLN A 352 -12.61 31.15 -5.98
N TYR A 353 -12.82 29.93 -5.50
CA TYR A 353 -12.50 28.70 -6.23
C TYR A 353 -13.76 28.02 -6.76
N ALA A 354 -13.68 27.52 -7.98
CA ALA A 354 -14.63 26.58 -8.55
C ALA A 354 -13.96 25.21 -8.67
N VAL A 355 -14.60 24.18 -8.12
CA VAL A 355 -14.14 22.79 -8.20
C VAL A 355 -14.99 22.07 -9.24
N PHE A 356 -14.34 21.51 -10.25
CA PHE A 356 -15.00 20.77 -11.32
C PHE A 356 -14.60 19.31 -11.23
N SER A 357 -15.56 18.42 -11.43
CA SER A 357 -15.30 17.04 -11.83
C SER A 357 -15.38 16.96 -13.36
N PHE A 358 -14.41 16.28 -13.98
CA PHE A 358 -14.41 15.93 -15.41
C PHE A 358 -14.52 14.41 -15.60
N LYS A 359 -15.03 13.71 -14.58
CA LYS A 359 -15.09 12.25 -14.57
C LYS A 359 -15.98 11.75 -15.72
N ASP A 360 -17.14 12.36 -15.93
CA ASP A 360 -18.08 11.90 -16.96
C ASP A 360 -17.51 12.03 -18.39
N GLU A 361 -16.60 12.97 -18.63
CA GLU A 361 -15.97 13.20 -19.93
C GLU A 361 -14.64 12.47 -20.13
N LEU A 362 -13.88 12.23 -19.05
CA LEU A 362 -12.50 11.74 -19.11
C LEU A 362 -12.28 10.37 -18.47
N ASP A 363 -13.24 9.86 -17.71
CA ASP A 363 -13.16 8.51 -17.16
C ASP A 363 -13.19 7.51 -18.31
N MET A 364 -12.11 6.76 -18.40
CA MET A 364 -11.91 5.74 -19.42
C MET A 364 -12.32 4.34 -18.93
N GLY A 365 -12.85 4.26 -17.72
CA GLY A 365 -13.05 3.00 -17.03
C GLY A 365 -11.73 2.32 -16.70
N TYR A 366 -11.78 1.00 -16.55
CA TYR A 366 -10.62 0.23 -16.15
C TYR A 366 -9.63 0.00 -17.29
N SER A 367 -8.36 0.28 -17.01
CA SER A 367 -7.24 -0.25 -17.76
C SER A 367 -6.19 -0.85 -16.83
N HIS A 368 -5.69 -2.02 -17.22
CA HIS A 368 -4.68 -2.73 -16.45
C HIS A 368 -3.33 -2.00 -16.45
N MET A 369 -2.85 -1.48 -17.58
CA MET A 369 -1.59 -0.73 -17.71
C MET A 369 -1.78 0.36 -18.76
N ARG A 370 -1.03 1.46 -18.63
CA ARG A 370 -1.06 2.57 -19.60
C ARG A 370 0.29 3.28 -19.58
N ASP A 371 1.26 2.71 -20.27
CA ASP A 371 2.66 3.17 -20.18
C ASP A 371 2.87 4.55 -20.85
N ASP A 372 1.98 4.97 -21.75
CA ASP A 372 1.95 6.29 -22.39
C ASP A 372 1.44 7.41 -21.46
N ASP A 373 0.52 7.09 -20.54
CA ASP A 373 0.00 8.03 -19.52
C ASP A 373 -0.36 7.31 -18.21
N PRO A 374 0.64 6.86 -17.43
CA PRO A 374 0.41 6.04 -16.22
C PRO A 374 -0.41 6.74 -15.14
N LEU A 375 -0.29 8.07 -15.05
CA LEU A 375 -0.96 8.88 -14.04
C LEU A 375 -2.46 8.98 -14.28
N SER A 376 -2.91 8.90 -15.54
CA SER A 376 -4.35 8.94 -15.86
C SER A 376 -5.15 7.83 -15.18
N LEU A 377 -4.54 6.68 -14.89
CA LEU A 377 -5.23 5.56 -14.23
C LEU A 377 -5.61 5.85 -12.77
N ASN A 378 -4.99 6.86 -12.15
CA ASN A 378 -5.27 7.25 -10.76
C ASN A 378 -5.67 8.73 -10.64
N ASP A 379 -5.96 9.39 -11.76
CA ASP A 379 -6.44 10.77 -11.76
C ASP A 379 -7.88 10.79 -11.21
N ASP A 380 -8.16 11.71 -10.29
CA ASP A 380 -9.54 11.91 -9.81
C ASP A 380 -10.36 12.78 -10.76
N TYR A 381 -9.74 13.30 -11.83
CA TYR A 381 -10.32 14.21 -12.81
C TYR A 381 -10.93 15.47 -12.18
N ILE A 382 -10.62 15.75 -10.91
CA ILE A 382 -11.11 16.92 -10.20
C ILE A 382 -10.07 18.02 -10.29
N ARG A 383 -10.50 19.23 -10.65
CA ARG A 383 -9.62 20.40 -10.70
C ARG A 383 -10.26 21.58 -10.02
N THR A 384 -9.45 22.27 -9.22
CA THR A 384 -9.80 23.54 -8.60
C THR A 384 -9.26 24.68 -9.45
N PHE A 385 -10.12 25.59 -9.85
CA PHE A 385 -9.75 26.79 -10.61
C PHE A 385 -10.14 28.05 -9.85
N THR A 386 -9.32 29.08 -9.95
CA THR A 386 -9.68 30.41 -9.44
C THR A 386 -10.61 31.10 -10.42
N VAL A 387 -11.73 31.61 -9.91
CA VAL A 387 -12.69 32.40 -10.69
C VAL A 387 -12.09 33.78 -10.98
N SER A 388 -11.93 34.08 -12.26
CA SER A 388 -11.30 35.30 -12.79
C SER A 388 -12.30 36.40 -13.17
N SER A 389 -13.60 36.09 -13.18
CA SER A 389 -14.68 37.05 -13.46
C SER A 389 -15.32 37.61 -12.20
N PHE A 390 -16.16 38.63 -12.40
CA PHE A 390 -17.02 39.22 -11.38
C PHE A 390 -18.49 39.20 -11.87
N PRO A 391 -19.47 38.85 -11.01
CA PRO A 391 -20.89 38.86 -11.40
C PRO A 391 -21.50 40.28 -11.36
N GLY A 392 -22.63 40.48 -12.04
CA GLY A 392 -23.47 41.68 -11.95
C GLY A 392 -23.38 42.66 -13.13
N THR A 393 -23.99 43.84 -12.97
CA THR A 393 -24.27 44.83 -14.06
C THR A 393 -23.07 45.38 -14.84
N LYS A 394 -21.85 45.23 -14.32
CA LYS A 394 -20.60 45.58 -15.03
C LYS A 394 -19.77 44.37 -15.46
N GLY A 395 -20.22 43.16 -15.12
CA GLY A 395 -19.48 41.91 -15.24
C GLY A 395 -20.21 40.87 -16.09
N LEU A 396 -20.20 39.61 -15.65
CA LEU A 396 -20.95 38.53 -16.29
C LEU A 396 -22.34 38.38 -15.66
N PRO A 397 -23.29 37.76 -16.38
CA PRO A 397 -24.53 37.24 -15.78
C PRO A 397 -24.25 36.45 -14.50
N ASP A 398 -25.16 36.49 -13.53
CA ASP A 398 -24.98 35.82 -12.23
C ASP A 398 -24.87 34.28 -12.36
N ASP A 399 -25.33 33.73 -13.48
CA ASP A 399 -25.23 32.32 -13.85
C ASP A 399 -24.00 32.00 -14.71
N GLU A 400 -23.10 32.95 -14.94
CA GLU A 400 -21.88 32.76 -15.74
C GLU A 400 -20.62 33.16 -14.98
N PHE A 401 -19.52 32.46 -15.24
CA PHE A 401 -18.21 32.81 -14.71
C PHE A 401 -17.08 32.45 -15.68
N GLU A 402 -15.92 33.08 -15.51
CA GLU A 402 -14.72 32.79 -16.29
C GLU A 402 -13.59 32.27 -15.41
N ILE A 403 -12.88 31.26 -15.91
CA ILE A 403 -11.60 30.79 -15.38
C ILE A 403 -10.51 31.03 -16.41
N THR A 404 -9.30 31.34 -15.95
CA THR A 404 -8.11 31.43 -16.80
C THR A 404 -7.22 30.24 -16.51
N VAL A 405 -6.97 29.42 -17.54
CA VAL A 405 -6.32 28.11 -17.37
C VAL A 405 -5.10 28.03 -18.26
N ARG A 406 -4.01 27.48 -17.70
CA ARG A 406 -2.83 27.06 -18.45
C ARG A 406 -2.98 25.60 -18.84
N LYS A 407 -2.70 25.29 -20.10
CA LYS A 407 -2.66 23.91 -20.62
C LYS A 407 -1.56 23.12 -19.89
N ASN A 408 -1.96 22.13 -19.10
CA ASN A 408 -1.13 21.28 -18.25
C ASN A 408 -1.87 19.97 -17.87
N ARG A 409 -1.37 18.82 -18.34
CA ARG A 409 -1.94 17.46 -18.14
C ARG A 409 -3.32 17.25 -18.80
N SER A 410 -3.88 16.06 -18.59
CA SER A 410 -5.14 15.52 -19.16
C SER A 410 -6.32 16.50 -19.08
N VAL A 411 -6.76 16.86 -17.87
CA VAL A 411 -8.00 17.64 -17.65
C VAL A 411 -7.95 19.01 -18.31
N THR A 412 -6.89 19.78 -18.11
CA THR A 412 -6.81 21.10 -18.73
C THR A 412 -6.51 20.99 -20.23
N THR A 413 -5.90 19.90 -20.72
CA THR A 413 -5.75 19.67 -22.16
C THR A 413 -7.10 19.41 -22.83
N HIS A 414 -8.00 18.70 -22.15
CA HIS A 414 -9.36 18.47 -22.64
C HIS A 414 -10.14 19.76 -22.84
N LEU A 415 -10.03 20.73 -21.91
CA LEU A 415 -10.64 22.06 -22.08
C LEU A 415 -10.18 22.79 -23.36
N PHE A 416 -8.97 22.50 -23.86
CA PHE A 416 -8.41 23.13 -25.06
C PHE A 416 -8.77 22.41 -26.36
N GLN A 417 -9.42 21.25 -26.30
CA GLN A 417 -10.04 20.58 -27.45
C GLN A 417 -11.37 21.27 -27.73
#